data_AF-A0A3D4TUJ5-F1
#
_entry.id   AF-A0A3D4TUJ5-F1
#
_cell.length_a   1.000
_cell.length_b   1.000
_cell.length_c   1.000
_cell.angle_alpha   90.00
_cell.angle_beta   90.00
_cell.angle_gamma   90.00
#
_symmetry.space_group_name_H-M   'P 1'
#
loop_
_entity.id
_entity.type
_entity.pdbx_description
1 polymer ?
#
loop_
_entity_poly.entity_id
_entity_poly.type
_entity_poly.pdbx_seq_one_letter_code
_entity_poly.pdbx_strand_id
1 'polypeptide(L)'
;TNGDNDTFPLWYAQEVEGIRTDVRVCNLSLLGTDWYIDQMKKKVYDSEPLPISMTKDQYIQGKREVVYIIDRFNQAIELKQVMDFVASDKPETKYNVPNEDPVAYMPTKNYKLTIDKNTVLSSGTVNAANASEIVDEIQWSLKKGYIQKSDMIMLDIIANNNWKRPIYFVSPYGDSDIGLSEYYQLEGFAYRFVPIKTKSEGYLSVGRVDADILYNNMMNKFRWGRMDQPDVNIDHNNQRTATVLRLRNNFNRLAEELLAQNKKDSALAVVNKIYDLMPQNKYPYDLFSFGTIELFYKLNETEKANKMVKDFLRATNENLNYFFSLSSNLNTAVDYDKRVNIQTLQELGGLADRYGQSELKTEIDNSLQNFIRLYN
;
A
#
# COMPACT_ATOMS: atom_id res chain seq x y z
N THR A 1 9.12 1.22 -6.93
CA THR A 1 8.44 -0.06 -7.22
C THR A 1 9.20 -1.17 -6.52
N ASN A 2 8.54 -2.19 -6.00
CA ASN A 2 9.21 -3.24 -5.23
C ASN A 2 9.91 -4.27 -6.13
N GLY A 3 9.38 -4.53 -7.33
CA GLY A 3 9.97 -5.50 -8.24
C GLY A 3 9.54 -5.34 -9.69
N ASP A 4 9.73 -6.40 -10.45
CA ASP A 4 9.59 -6.34 -11.91
C ASP A 4 8.14 -6.22 -12.37
N ASN A 5 7.22 -6.93 -11.70
CA ASN A 5 5.79 -6.97 -12.05
C ASN A 5 5.10 -5.61 -11.93
N ASP A 6 5.55 -4.74 -11.01
CA ASP A 6 5.06 -3.37 -10.86
C ASP A 6 5.92 -2.33 -11.61
N THR A 7 7.12 -2.69 -12.07
CA THR A 7 8.03 -1.78 -12.78
C THR A 7 7.85 -1.83 -14.30
N PHE A 8 7.85 -3.02 -14.90
CA PHE A 8 7.91 -3.14 -16.36
C PHE A 8 6.72 -2.48 -17.08
N PRO A 9 5.47 -2.56 -16.60
CA PRO A 9 4.37 -1.82 -17.21
C PRO A 9 4.56 -0.30 -17.16
N LEU A 10 5.17 0.22 -16.10
CA LEU A 10 5.46 1.65 -15.97
C LEU A 10 6.59 2.08 -16.92
N TRP A 11 7.64 1.28 -17.05
CA TRP A 11 8.69 1.53 -18.04
C TRP A 11 8.15 1.44 -19.46
N TYR A 12 7.32 0.45 -19.79
CA TYR A 12 6.66 0.42 -21.10
C TYR A 12 5.89 1.72 -21.38
N ALA A 13 5.09 2.17 -20.42
CA ALA A 13 4.33 3.41 -20.55
C ALA A 13 5.23 4.64 -20.77
N GLN A 14 6.41 4.69 -20.15
CA GLN A 14 7.35 5.80 -20.33
C GLN A 14 8.16 5.69 -21.64
N GLU A 15 8.81 4.55 -21.85
CA GLU A 15 9.81 4.34 -22.91
C GLU A 15 9.18 4.14 -24.29
N VAL A 16 7.97 3.56 -24.35
CA VAL A 16 7.28 3.26 -25.62
C VAL A 16 6.15 4.24 -25.87
N GLU A 17 5.30 4.48 -24.86
CA GLU A 17 4.10 5.32 -25.02
C GLU A 17 4.34 6.81 -24.71
N GLY A 18 5.53 7.17 -24.20
CA GLY A 18 5.88 8.57 -23.88
C GLY A 18 5.07 9.18 -22.73
N ILE A 19 4.46 8.37 -21.88
CA ILE A 19 3.59 8.82 -20.79
C ILE A 19 4.45 9.25 -19.60
N ARG A 20 4.31 10.51 -19.15
CA ARG A 20 4.94 11.02 -17.91
C ARG A 20 6.46 10.78 -17.87
N THR A 21 7.17 11.18 -18.93
CA THR A 21 8.63 11.15 -19.04
C THR A 21 9.35 12.04 -18.00
N ASP A 22 8.60 12.87 -17.27
CA ASP A 22 9.06 13.66 -16.12
C ASP A 22 9.22 12.83 -14.82
N VAL A 23 8.59 11.66 -14.74
CA VAL A 23 8.64 10.78 -13.55
C VAL A 23 9.87 9.87 -13.61
N ARG A 24 10.51 9.62 -12.47
CA ARG A 24 11.53 8.58 -12.35
C ARG A 24 10.94 7.32 -11.72
N VAL A 25 10.86 6.22 -12.48
CA VAL A 25 10.50 4.91 -11.94
C VAL A 25 11.75 4.21 -11.43
N CYS A 26 11.76 3.87 -10.14
CA CYS A 26 12.88 3.22 -9.47
C CYS A 26 12.47 1.84 -8.93
N ASN A 27 13.05 0.77 -9.49
CA ASN A 27 12.86 -0.61 -9.05
C ASN A 27 13.80 -0.92 -7.88
N LEU A 28 13.23 -1.15 -6.69
CA LEU A 28 13.98 -1.36 -5.46
C LEU A 28 14.75 -2.69 -5.46
N SER A 29 14.30 -3.68 -6.24
CA SER A 29 15.04 -4.94 -6.46
C SER A 29 16.34 -4.73 -7.26
N LEU A 30 16.42 -3.66 -8.06
CA LEU A 30 17.61 -3.29 -8.83
C LEU A 30 18.45 -2.18 -8.16
N LEU A 31 17.85 -1.40 -7.23
CA LEU A 31 18.48 -0.27 -6.53
C LEU A 31 19.68 -0.64 -5.65
N GLY A 32 19.94 -1.92 -5.41
CA GLY A 32 21.17 -2.39 -4.79
C GLY A 32 22.37 -2.52 -5.75
N THR A 33 22.15 -2.45 -7.05
CA THR A 33 23.21 -2.64 -8.05
C THR A 33 23.86 -1.31 -8.44
N ASP A 34 25.19 -1.32 -8.59
CA ASP A 34 25.98 -0.13 -8.81
C ASP A 34 25.69 0.55 -10.16
N TRP A 35 25.43 -0.22 -11.21
CA TRP A 35 25.06 0.27 -12.53
C TRP A 35 23.67 0.92 -12.53
N TYR A 36 22.72 0.40 -11.74
CA TYR A 36 21.37 0.96 -11.68
C TYR A 36 21.35 2.25 -10.86
N ILE A 37 22.15 2.32 -9.78
CA ILE A 37 22.40 3.57 -9.05
C ILE A 37 22.98 4.64 -10.00
N ASP A 38 23.94 4.29 -10.86
CA ASP A 38 24.47 5.22 -11.87
C ASP A 38 23.40 5.72 -12.84
N GLN A 39 22.47 4.86 -13.26
CA GLN A 39 21.35 5.26 -14.11
C GLN A 39 20.40 6.24 -13.40
N MET A 40 20.17 6.05 -12.10
CA MET A 40 19.34 6.96 -11.30
C MET A 40 19.99 8.35 -11.13
N LYS A 41 21.31 8.43 -11.24
CA LYS A 41 22.09 9.68 -11.17
C LYS A 41 22.24 10.41 -12.51
N LYS A 42 21.68 9.88 -13.60
CA LYS A 42 21.68 10.52 -14.92
C LYS A 42 20.31 11.11 -15.23
N LYS A 43 20.27 12.22 -15.97
CA LYS A 43 19.02 12.73 -16.55
C LYS A 43 18.51 11.71 -17.57
N VAL A 44 17.22 11.40 -17.51
CA VAL A 44 16.54 10.48 -18.44
C VAL A 44 15.26 11.18 -18.87
N TYR A 45 15.16 11.47 -20.17
CA TYR A 45 14.11 12.32 -20.75
C TYR A 45 13.98 13.65 -19.98
N ASP A 46 12.77 13.96 -19.49
CA ASP A 46 12.46 15.17 -18.73
C ASP A 46 12.72 14.99 -17.22
N SER A 47 13.05 13.78 -16.78
CA SER A 47 13.32 13.46 -15.39
C SER A 47 14.77 13.76 -15.01
N GLU A 48 14.96 14.84 -14.25
CA GLU A 48 16.26 15.20 -13.65
C GLU A 48 16.85 14.03 -12.82
N PRO A 49 18.19 13.99 -12.63
CA PRO A 49 18.84 13.03 -11.74
C PRO A 49 18.20 12.94 -10.36
N LEU A 50 18.18 11.75 -9.76
CA LEU A 50 17.83 11.60 -8.36
C LEU A 50 18.93 12.21 -7.46
N PRO A 51 18.56 12.78 -6.30
CA PRO A 51 19.49 13.47 -5.39
C PRO A 51 20.31 12.45 -4.56
N ILE A 52 20.98 11.51 -5.22
CA ILE A 52 21.87 10.54 -4.58
C ILE A 52 23.21 11.23 -4.35
N SER A 53 23.55 11.47 -3.08
CA SER A 53 24.74 12.22 -2.67
C SER A 53 26.02 11.38 -2.77
N MET A 54 25.90 10.06 -2.62
CA MET A 54 27.03 9.14 -2.63
C MET A 54 27.76 9.09 -3.98
N THR A 55 29.08 8.98 -3.96
CA THR A 55 29.95 8.79 -5.15
C THR A 55 30.05 7.32 -5.55
N LYS A 56 30.45 7.04 -6.80
CA LYS A 56 30.55 5.67 -7.35
C LYS A 56 31.29 4.71 -6.43
N ASP A 57 32.48 5.11 -5.97
CA ASP A 57 33.34 4.30 -5.07
C ASP A 57 32.68 3.93 -3.73
N GLN A 58 31.64 4.67 -3.31
CA GLN A 58 30.94 4.40 -2.06
C GLN A 58 29.88 3.30 -2.20
N TYR A 59 29.41 2.98 -3.42
CA TYR A 59 28.35 2.00 -3.68
C TYR A 59 28.67 0.94 -4.74
N ILE A 60 29.89 0.93 -5.31
CA ILE A 60 30.33 -0.15 -6.21
C ILE A 60 30.12 -1.52 -5.59
N GLN A 61 30.03 -2.55 -6.44
CA GLN A 61 29.86 -3.92 -5.99
C GLN A 61 30.88 -4.30 -4.90
N GLY A 62 30.41 -4.90 -3.81
CA GLY A 62 31.19 -5.25 -2.62
C GLY A 62 31.27 -4.15 -1.56
N LYS A 63 30.84 -2.92 -1.85
CA LYS A 63 30.76 -1.83 -0.85
C LYS A 63 29.34 -1.68 -0.32
N ARG A 64 29.20 -1.74 1.01
CA ARG A 64 27.93 -1.46 1.72
C ARG A 64 26.75 -2.28 1.20
N GLU A 65 26.99 -3.53 0.82
CA GLU A 65 25.93 -4.46 0.41
C GLU A 65 24.93 -4.68 1.56
N VAL A 66 25.48 -4.78 2.76
CA VAL A 66 24.75 -4.82 4.03
C VAL A 66 25.34 -3.73 4.94
N VAL A 67 24.47 -2.97 5.58
CA VAL A 67 24.83 -1.99 6.61
C VAL A 67 24.12 -2.39 7.90
N TYR A 68 24.88 -2.78 8.92
CA TYR A 68 24.32 -3.21 10.20
C TYR A 68 23.79 -2.03 11.01
N ILE A 69 22.72 -2.24 11.77
CA ILE A 69 22.21 -1.23 12.70
C ILE A 69 22.77 -1.56 14.09
N ILE A 70 23.66 -0.69 14.59
CA ILE A 70 24.29 -0.83 15.91
C ILE A 70 23.96 0.45 16.67
N ASP A 71 22.86 0.40 17.41
CA ASP A 71 22.33 1.56 18.12
C ASP A 71 23.22 1.93 19.32
N ARG A 72 24.04 2.97 19.15
CA ARG A 72 24.97 3.49 20.16
C ARG A 72 24.44 4.73 20.87
N PHE A 73 23.48 5.41 20.26
CA PHE A 73 22.99 6.71 20.72
C PHE A 73 21.61 6.64 21.38
N ASN A 74 20.77 5.66 21.02
CA ASN A 74 19.40 5.50 21.52
C ASN A 74 18.55 6.80 21.44
N GLN A 75 18.83 7.63 20.43
CA GLN A 75 18.11 8.88 20.14
C GLN A 75 17.95 9.07 18.64
N ALA A 76 16.97 9.88 18.26
CA ALA A 76 16.73 10.23 16.86
C ALA A 76 17.82 11.19 16.35
N ILE A 77 18.47 10.85 15.24
CA ILE A 77 19.51 11.67 14.59
C ILE A 77 19.00 12.10 13.21
N GLU A 78 19.38 13.31 12.78
CA GLU A 78 19.06 13.80 11.43
C GLU A 78 19.51 12.80 10.38
N LEU A 79 18.57 12.36 9.52
CA LEU A 79 18.82 11.29 8.54
C LEU A 79 20.03 11.62 7.67
N LYS A 80 20.19 12.88 7.27
CA LYS A 80 21.34 13.31 6.48
C LYS A 80 22.66 13.04 7.18
N GLN A 81 22.77 13.32 8.48
CA GLN A 81 23.99 13.06 9.26
C GLN A 81 24.28 11.57 9.35
N VAL A 82 23.24 10.74 9.49
CA VAL A 82 23.39 9.28 9.49
C VAL A 82 23.87 8.77 8.12
N MET A 83 23.32 9.28 7.02
CA MET A 83 23.74 8.89 5.68
C MET A 83 25.16 9.35 5.35
N ASP A 84 25.54 10.56 5.76
CA ASP A 84 26.91 11.06 5.64
C ASP A 84 27.90 10.18 6.44
N PHE A 85 27.51 9.73 7.64
CA PHE A 85 28.29 8.79 8.47
C PHE A 85 28.46 7.43 7.78
N VAL A 86 27.38 6.86 7.25
CA VAL A 86 27.41 5.57 6.54
C VAL A 86 28.28 5.67 5.28
N ALA A 87 28.16 6.78 4.54
CA ALA A 87 28.92 7.04 3.32
C ALA A 87 30.43 7.23 3.57
N SER A 88 30.84 7.65 4.77
CA SER A 88 32.24 7.86 5.11
C SER A 88 33.07 6.57 5.07
N ASP A 89 34.28 6.65 4.51
CA ASP A 89 35.29 5.59 4.49
C ASP A 89 36.35 5.73 5.60
N LYS A 90 36.19 6.72 6.48
CA LYS A 90 37.12 6.90 7.61
C LYS A 90 36.99 5.74 8.61
N PRO A 91 38.09 5.28 9.24
CA PRO A 91 38.05 4.16 10.19
C PRO A 91 37.09 4.36 11.36
N GLU A 92 36.94 5.59 11.86
CA GLU A 92 36.03 5.91 12.97
C GLU A 92 34.54 5.75 12.66
N THR A 93 34.17 5.69 11.37
CA THR A 93 32.79 5.45 10.94
C THR A 93 32.53 3.98 10.60
N LYS A 94 33.47 3.08 10.88
CA LYS A 94 33.34 1.64 10.67
C LYS A 94 33.20 0.89 12.00
N TYR A 95 32.56 -0.26 11.93
CA TYR A 95 32.50 -1.21 13.04
C TYR A 95 33.57 -2.27 12.86
N ASN A 96 34.48 -2.38 13.83
CA ASN A 96 35.52 -3.39 13.80
C ASN A 96 34.95 -4.74 14.21
N VAL A 97 35.14 -5.75 13.35
CA VAL A 97 34.77 -7.13 13.61
C VAL A 97 36.06 -7.92 13.87
N PRO A 98 36.13 -8.79 14.90
CA PRO A 98 37.32 -9.58 15.17
C PRO A 98 37.69 -10.47 13.98
N ASN A 99 38.95 -10.40 13.52
CA ASN A 99 39.50 -11.18 12.40
C ASN A 99 38.80 -10.97 11.04
N GLU A 100 38.03 -9.90 10.88
CA GLU A 100 37.35 -9.54 9.63
C GLU A 100 37.59 -8.06 9.29
N ASP A 101 37.32 -7.68 8.04
CA ASP A 101 37.40 -6.29 7.62
C ASP A 101 36.34 -5.43 8.33
N PRO A 102 36.65 -4.16 8.68
CA PRO A 102 35.67 -3.27 9.28
C PRO A 102 34.45 -3.05 8.37
N VAL A 103 33.26 -3.19 8.95
CA VAL A 103 31.99 -3.10 8.22
C VAL A 103 31.33 -1.73 8.38
N ALA A 104 30.50 -1.34 7.42
CA ALA A 104 29.66 -0.16 7.54
C ALA A 104 28.50 -0.43 8.53
N TYR A 105 28.14 0.58 9.32
CA TYR A 105 27.03 0.49 10.25
C TYR A 105 26.29 1.81 10.39
N MET A 106 25.02 1.74 10.80
CA MET A 106 24.24 2.88 11.26
C MET A 106 24.33 2.98 12.78
N PRO A 107 24.70 4.15 13.34
CA PRO A 107 24.96 4.29 14.78
C PRO A 107 23.69 4.50 15.62
N THR A 108 22.52 4.56 14.99
CA THR A 108 21.20 4.65 15.60
C THR A 108 20.19 3.92 14.73
N LYS A 109 19.12 3.42 15.35
CA LYS A 109 17.93 2.90 14.66
C LYS A 109 16.79 3.92 14.58
N ASN A 110 16.96 5.08 15.21
CA ASN A 110 15.96 6.15 15.28
C ASN A 110 16.44 7.33 14.43
N TYR A 111 15.60 7.76 13.50
CA TYR A 111 15.93 8.83 12.56
C TYR A 111 14.95 9.98 12.71
N LYS A 112 15.41 11.17 12.34
CA LYS A 112 14.55 12.31 12.15
C LYS A 112 14.85 13.09 10.89
N LEU A 113 13.86 13.83 10.42
CA LEU A 113 13.99 14.85 9.37
C LEU A 113 13.34 16.13 9.89
N THR A 114 14.14 17.17 10.12
CA THR A 114 13.61 18.51 10.42
C THR A 114 12.88 19.07 9.20
N ILE A 115 11.68 19.65 9.42
CA ILE A 115 10.79 20.11 8.35
C ILE A 115 10.76 21.63 8.25
N ASP A 116 11.09 22.13 7.06
CA ASP A 116 10.75 23.50 6.66
C ASP A 116 9.33 23.53 6.07
N LYS A 117 8.37 23.99 6.86
CA LYS A 117 6.95 24.08 6.47
C LYS A 117 6.73 24.96 5.24
N ASN A 118 7.52 26.02 5.06
CA ASN A 118 7.39 26.90 3.89
C ASN A 118 7.78 26.16 2.61
N THR A 119 8.86 25.38 2.66
CA THR A 119 9.29 24.55 1.53
C THR A 119 8.24 23.47 1.21
N VAL A 120 7.67 22.80 2.22
CA VAL A 120 6.62 21.78 2.03
C VAL A 120 5.37 22.34 1.35
N LEU A 121 4.93 23.53 1.79
CA LEU A 121 3.75 24.19 1.24
C LEU A 121 4.01 24.75 -0.17
N SER A 122 5.13 25.44 -0.36
CA SER A 122 5.48 26.02 -1.66
C SER A 122 5.77 24.97 -2.74
N SER A 123 6.22 23.78 -2.36
CA SER A 123 6.40 22.65 -3.29
C SER A 123 5.10 21.92 -3.64
N GLY A 124 3.97 22.24 -3.00
CA GLY A 124 2.71 21.50 -3.15
C GLY A 124 2.78 20.06 -2.61
N THR A 125 3.65 19.81 -1.62
CA THR A 125 3.69 18.49 -0.93
C THR A 125 2.45 18.26 -0.10
N VAL A 126 1.99 19.30 0.58
CA VAL A 126 0.80 19.28 1.43
C VAL A 126 -0.11 20.43 0.99
N ASN A 127 -1.42 20.15 0.89
CA ASN A 127 -2.42 21.16 0.59
C ASN A 127 -2.49 22.20 1.72
N ALA A 128 -2.74 23.46 1.38
CA ALA A 128 -2.82 24.55 2.37
C ALA A 128 -3.86 24.29 3.47
N ALA A 129 -4.94 23.57 3.16
CA ALA A 129 -5.95 23.15 4.13
C ALA A 129 -5.40 22.25 5.25
N ASN A 130 -4.33 21.49 4.97
CA ASN A 130 -3.68 20.60 5.93
C ASN A 130 -2.37 21.21 6.49
N ALA A 131 -2.13 22.52 6.30
CA ALA A 131 -0.89 23.17 6.74
C ALA A 131 -0.63 23.03 8.25
N SER A 132 -1.69 23.03 9.06
CA SER A 132 -1.62 22.85 10.51
C SER A 132 -1.24 21.43 10.94
N GLU A 133 -1.36 20.44 10.05
CA GLU A 133 -1.02 19.04 10.33
C GLU A 133 0.45 18.73 10.05
N ILE A 134 1.19 19.67 9.44
CA ILE A 134 2.61 19.50 9.15
C ILE A 134 3.41 19.49 10.45
N VAL A 135 4.08 18.37 10.70
CA VAL A 135 4.96 18.19 11.87
C VAL A 135 6.23 19.04 11.73
N ASP A 136 6.80 19.45 12.86
CA ASP A 136 8.09 20.18 12.87
C ASP A 136 9.25 19.25 12.51
N GLU A 137 9.15 17.97 12.86
CA GLU A 137 10.09 16.92 12.48
C GLU A 137 9.37 15.59 12.26
N ILE A 138 9.75 14.88 11.20
CA ILE A 138 9.36 13.48 11.00
C ILE A 138 10.31 12.65 11.84
N GLN A 139 9.78 11.81 12.73
CA GLN A 139 10.56 10.81 13.47
C GLN A 139 10.04 9.40 13.21
N TRP A 140 10.95 8.45 13.02
CA TRP A 140 10.64 7.03 12.87
C TRP A 140 11.83 6.15 13.29
N SER A 141 11.58 4.85 13.41
CA SER A 141 12.59 3.86 13.76
C SER A 141 12.57 2.69 12.79
N LEU A 142 13.74 2.17 12.44
CA LEU A 142 13.85 0.92 11.69
C LEU A 142 13.75 -0.28 12.62
N LYS A 143 12.88 -1.23 12.29
CA LYS A 143 12.68 -2.49 13.02
C LYS A 143 13.48 -3.64 12.42
N LYS A 144 14.69 -3.35 11.92
CA LYS A 144 15.60 -4.32 11.30
C LYS A 144 16.95 -4.30 12.02
N GLY A 145 17.69 -5.40 11.98
CA GLY A 145 19.07 -5.47 12.48
C GLY A 145 20.11 -4.98 11.47
N TYR A 146 19.72 -4.84 10.20
CA TYR A 146 20.54 -4.34 9.12
C TYR A 146 19.65 -3.78 8.00
N ILE A 147 20.25 -3.02 7.09
CA ILE A 147 19.64 -2.59 5.84
C ILE A 147 20.48 -3.06 4.66
N GLN A 148 19.83 -3.22 3.51
CA GLN A 148 20.52 -3.51 2.25
C GLN A 148 20.95 -2.22 1.55
N LYS A 149 21.80 -2.32 0.53
CA LYS A 149 22.23 -1.15 -0.26
C LYS A 149 21.05 -0.39 -0.88
N SER A 150 20.00 -1.08 -1.33
CA SER A 150 18.77 -0.45 -1.86
C SER A 150 18.09 0.45 -0.83
N ASP A 151 17.94 -0.03 0.41
CA ASP A 151 17.41 0.75 1.54
C ASP A 151 18.30 1.96 1.85
N MET A 152 19.63 1.76 1.84
CA MET A 152 20.61 2.82 2.07
C MET A 152 20.49 3.95 1.05
N ILE A 153 20.38 3.62 -0.24
CA ILE A 153 20.20 4.61 -1.32
C ILE A 153 18.83 5.29 -1.22
N MET A 154 17.78 4.57 -0.83
CA MET A 154 16.45 5.15 -0.60
C MET A 154 16.47 6.21 0.51
N LEU A 155 17.13 5.91 1.63
CA LEU A 155 17.33 6.85 2.73
C LEU A 155 18.18 8.05 2.30
N ASP A 156 19.23 7.86 1.51
CA ASP A 156 20.04 8.94 0.95
C ASP A 156 19.23 9.88 0.04
N ILE A 157 18.37 9.32 -0.83
CA ILE A 157 17.46 10.13 -1.67
C ILE A 157 16.55 10.98 -0.79
N ILE A 158 15.93 10.38 0.24
CA ILE A 158 15.02 11.10 1.15
C ILE A 158 15.75 12.22 1.87
N ALA A 159 16.95 11.95 2.38
CA ALA A 159 17.78 12.92 3.11
C ALA A 159 18.20 14.14 2.27
N ASN A 160 18.26 14.00 0.94
CA ASN A 160 18.76 15.04 0.04
C ASN A 160 17.68 15.64 -0.88
N ASN A 161 16.44 15.13 -0.84
CA ASN A 161 15.36 15.59 -1.71
C ASN A 161 14.83 17.00 -1.37
N ASN A 162 14.82 17.38 -0.08
CA ASN A 162 14.31 18.68 0.39
C ASN A 162 12.95 19.06 -0.20
N TRP A 163 12.04 18.09 -0.33
CA TRP A 163 10.70 18.25 -0.91
C TRP A 163 10.66 18.81 -2.35
N LYS A 164 11.80 18.88 -3.04
CA LYS A 164 11.88 19.36 -4.43
C LYS A 164 11.13 18.45 -5.39
N ARG A 165 11.06 17.15 -5.06
CA ARG A 165 10.34 16.14 -5.85
C ARG A 165 9.41 15.33 -4.95
N PRO A 166 8.17 15.07 -5.36
CA PRO A 166 7.33 14.09 -4.68
C PRO A 166 7.95 12.69 -4.71
N ILE A 167 7.94 12.00 -3.56
CA ILE A 167 8.40 10.61 -3.44
C ILE A 167 7.17 9.73 -3.23
N TYR A 168 7.04 8.67 -4.03
CA TYR A 168 5.94 7.72 -3.96
C TYR A 168 6.42 6.28 -3.77
N PHE A 169 5.67 5.53 -2.97
CA PHE A 169 5.86 4.11 -2.72
C PHE A 169 4.63 3.34 -3.18
N VAL A 170 4.82 2.27 -3.95
CA VAL A 170 3.69 1.42 -4.42
C VAL A 170 3.35 0.31 -3.43
N SER A 171 4.31 -0.08 -2.59
CA SER A 171 4.09 -1.00 -1.49
C SER A 171 4.62 -0.37 -0.21
N PRO A 172 3.77 -0.18 0.81
CA PRO A 172 4.21 0.40 2.07
C PRO A 172 4.89 -0.60 3.01
N TYR A 173 5.02 -1.86 2.60
CA TYR A 173 5.58 -2.95 3.42
C TYR A 173 6.44 -3.91 2.57
N GLY A 174 7.07 -4.85 3.27
CA GLY A 174 7.90 -5.91 2.71
C GLY A 174 9.38 -5.67 2.96
N ASP A 175 10.23 -6.32 2.17
CA ASP A 175 11.68 -6.26 2.37
C ASP A 175 12.25 -4.84 2.23
N SER A 176 11.58 -3.97 1.46
CA SER A 176 11.96 -2.56 1.28
C SER A 176 11.30 -1.59 2.26
N ASP A 177 10.64 -2.07 3.33
CA ASP A 177 10.06 -1.20 4.35
C ASP A 177 11.18 -0.48 5.11
N ILE A 178 11.19 0.86 5.00
CA ILE A 178 12.12 1.74 5.71
C ILE A 178 11.47 2.48 6.91
N GLY A 179 10.27 2.05 7.34
CA GLY A 179 9.62 2.50 8.57
C GLY A 179 8.83 3.81 8.45
N LEU A 180 8.50 4.24 7.22
CA LEU A 180 7.82 5.51 6.95
C LEU A 180 6.30 5.40 6.79
N SER A 181 5.70 4.25 7.11
CA SER A 181 4.28 3.97 6.87
C SER A 181 3.30 4.94 7.56
N GLU A 182 3.70 5.55 8.67
CA GLU A 182 2.91 6.58 9.38
C GLU A 182 2.92 7.95 8.68
N TYR A 183 3.75 8.13 7.65
CA TYR A 183 3.91 9.37 6.88
C TYR A 183 3.53 9.20 5.41
N TYR A 184 2.76 8.15 5.14
CA TYR A 184 2.23 7.86 3.81
C TYR A 184 0.85 8.47 3.63
N GLN A 185 0.56 8.88 2.39
CA GLN A 185 -0.71 9.39 1.94
C GLN A 185 -1.15 8.64 0.69
N LEU A 186 -2.28 7.94 0.76
CA LEU A 186 -2.84 7.21 -0.38
C LEU A 186 -3.39 8.20 -1.43
N GLU A 187 -2.83 8.18 -2.64
CA GLU A 187 -3.27 9.04 -3.76
C GLU A 187 -3.67 8.24 -5.00
N GLY A 188 -3.92 6.94 -4.86
CA GLY A 188 -4.39 6.05 -5.93
C GLY A 188 -3.85 4.65 -5.73
N PHE A 189 -2.91 4.24 -6.60
CA PHE A 189 -2.18 2.97 -6.46
C PHE A 189 -0.79 3.13 -5.84
N ALA A 190 -0.48 4.34 -5.36
CA ALA A 190 0.78 4.65 -4.70
C ALA A 190 0.53 5.58 -3.51
N TYR A 191 1.49 5.54 -2.58
CA TYR A 191 1.53 6.29 -1.35
C TYR A 191 2.55 7.40 -1.48
N ARG A 192 2.12 8.66 -1.39
CA ARG A 192 3.01 9.81 -1.32
C ARG A 192 3.62 9.89 0.07
N PHE A 193 4.91 10.17 0.16
CA PHE A 193 5.55 10.53 1.42
C PHE A 193 5.27 12.01 1.74
N VAL A 194 4.69 12.28 2.91
CA VAL A 194 4.29 13.62 3.37
C VAL A 194 4.64 13.83 4.85
N PRO A 195 4.93 15.05 5.29
CA PRO A 195 5.26 15.36 6.69
C PRO A 195 4.00 15.51 7.57
N ILE A 196 3.06 14.58 7.45
CA ILE A 196 1.87 14.49 8.30
C ILE A 196 1.89 13.11 8.96
N LYS A 197 1.89 13.09 10.29
CA LYS A 197 1.90 11.84 11.04
C LYS A 197 0.48 11.30 11.19
N THR A 198 0.26 10.08 10.72
CA THR A 198 -1.02 9.37 10.85
C THR A 198 -0.76 7.98 11.39
N LYS A 199 -1.43 7.64 12.49
CA LYS A 199 -1.28 6.33 13.11
C LYS A 199 -1.70 5.24 12.13
N SER A 200 -0.83 4.25 11.94
CA SER A 200 -1.18 3.09 11.11
C SER A 200 -2.20 2.22 11.84
N GLU A 201 -3.33 1.95 11.20
CA GLU A 201 -4.37 1.04 11.73
C GLU A 201 -4.16 -0.42 11.26
N GLY A 202 -3.05 -0.69 10.57
CA GLY A 202 -2.66 -2.01 10.11
C GLY A 202 -2.40 -2.07 8.61
N TYR A 203 -2.11 -3.27 8.12
CA TYR A 203 -1.64 -3.53 6.76
C TYR A 203 -2.62 -3.09 5.64
N LEU A 204 -3.91 -3.05 5.95
CA LEU A 204 -4.98 -2.69 5.00
C LEU A 204 -5.30 -1.19 4.98
N SER A 205 -4.92 -0.46 6.03
CA SER A 205 -5.23 0.96 6.26
C SER A 205 -3.95 1.75 6.54
N VAL A 206 -3.07 1.79 5.54
CA VAL A 206 -1.77 2.47 5.66
C VAL A 206 -1.89 3.95 5.37
N GLY A 207 -1.35 4.77 6.26
CA GLY A 207 -1.24 6.20 6.07
C GLY A 207 -2.60 6.90 5.99
N ARG A 208 -2.57 8.21 5.72
CA ARG A 208 -3.77 9.02 5.53
C ARG A 208 -4.36 8.89 4.14
N VAL A 209 -5.56 9.45 3.97
CA VAL A 209 -6.19 9.69 2.68
C VAL A 209 -6.35 11.20 2.51
N ASP A 210 -5.85 11.74 1.40
CA ASP A 210 -6.28 13.07 0.95
C ASP A 210 -7.48 12.88 0.02
N ALA A 211 -8.68 13.15 0.54
CA ALA A 211 -9.93 12.83 -0.15
C ALA A 211 -10.05 13.53 -1.49
N ASP A 212 -9.59 14.78 -1.61
CA ASP A 212 -9.77 15.57 -2.83
C ASP A 212 -8.85 15.06 -3.94
N ILE A 213 -7.57 14.77 -3.62
CA ILE A 213 -6.63 14.17 -4.58
C ILE A 213 -7.10 12.77 -4.98
N LEU A 214 -7.43 11.93 -4.00
CA LEU A 214 -7.79 10.54 -4.26
C LEU A 214 -9.12 10.44 -5.03
N TYR A 215 -10.12 11.25 -4.68
CA TYR A 215 -11.39 11.34 -5.42
C TYR A 215 -11.13 11.77 -6.86
N ASN A 216 -10.37 12.84 -7.09
CA ASN A 216 -10.10 13.30 -8.45
C ASN A 216 -9.38 12.23 -9.28
N ASN A 217 -8.41 11.54 -8.69
CA ASN A 217 -7.69 10.47 -9.37
C ASN A 217 -8.62 9.30 -9.72
N MET A 218 -9.35 8.75 -8.75
CA MET A 218 -10.17 7.54 -8.94
C MET A 218 -11.46 7.79 -9.72
N MET A 219 -12.07 8.97 -9.54
CA MET A 219 -13.35 9.31 -10.15
C MET A 219 -13.19 9.91 -11.54
N ASN A 220 -12.17 10.78 -11.76
CA ASN A 220 -12.08 11.60 -12.96
C ASN A 220 -10.89 11.28 -13.86
N LYS A 221 -9.73 10.89 -13.32
CA LYS A 221 -8.51 10.69 -14.12
C LYS A 221 -8.26 9.24 -14.52
N PHE A 222 -8.46 8.30 -13.62
CA PHE A 222 -8.17 6.89 -13.86
C PHE A 222 -9.15 6.30 -14.87
N ARG A 223 -8.61 5.49 -15.77
CA ARG A 223 -9.36 4.75 -16.78
C ARG A 223 -9.44 3.30 -16.35
N TRP A 224 -10.66 2.78 -16.25
CA TRP A 224 -10.95 1.42 -15.77
C TRP A 224 -11.14 0.41 -16.92
N GLY A 225 -10.96 0.87 -18.16
CA GLY A 225 -11.15 0.05 -19.36
C GLY A 225 -12.60 -0.43 -19.47
N ARG A 226 -12.78 -1.69 -19.87
CA ARG A 226 -14.08 -2.34 -20.09
C ARG A 226 -14.30 -3.50 -19.11
N MET A 227 -13.72 -3.43 -17.92
CA MET A 227 -13.67 -4.55 -16.97
C MET A 227 -15.07 -5.02 -16.52
N ASP A 228 -16.05 -4.13 -16.54
CA ASP A 228 -17.46 -4.34 -16.21
C ASP A 228 -18.29 -4.90 -17.37
N GLN A 229 -17.84 -4.78 -18.62
CA GLN A 229 -18.66 -5.07 -19.81
C GLN A 229 -18.92 -6.58 -19.99
N PRO A 230 -20.16 -7.02 -20.26
CA PRO A 230 -20.52 -8.44 -20.28
C PRO A 230 -19.77 -9.26 -21.35
N ASP A 231 -19.26 -8.62 -22.41
CA ASP A 231 -18.51 -9.24 -23.49
C ASP A 231 -17.00 -9.40 -23.21
N VAL A 232 -16.52 -8.91 -22.06
CA VAL A 232 -15.12 -9.02 -21.64
C VAL A 232 -14.95 -10.17 -20.65
N ASN A 233 -14.16 -11.17 -21.03
CA ASN A 233 -13.76 -12.23 -20.11
C ASN A 233 -12.76 -11.70 -19.08
N ILE A 234 -13.05 -11.89 -17.79
CA ILE A 234 -12.15 -11.57 -16.68
C ILE A 234 -11.64 -12.88 -16.13
N ASP A 235 -10.37 -13.19 -16.41
CA ASP A 235 -9.77 -14.45 -15.95
C ASP A 235 -9.26 -14.36 -14.50
N HIS A 236 -8.78 -15.50 -13.98
CA HIS A 236 -8.22 -15.59 -12.64
C HIS A 236 -7.08 -14.59 -12.38
N ASN A 237 -6.21 -14.32 -13.36
CA ASN A 237 -5.10 -13.39 -13.20
C ASN A 237 -5.57 -11.93 -13.16
N ASN A 238 -6.61 -11.60 -13.93
CA ASN A 238 -7.26 -10.29 -13.86
C ASN A 238 -7.93 -10.08 -12.49
N GLN A 239 -8.67 -11.09 -12.00
CA GLN A 239 -9.28 -11.06 -10.67
C GLN A 239 -8.22 -10.88 -9.58
N ARG A 240 -7.16 -11.70 -9.62
CA ARG A 240 -6.04 -11.63 -8.67
C ARG A 240 -5.35 -10.27 -8.71
N THR A 241 -5.12 -9.70 -9.89
CA THR A 241 -4.52 -8.36 -10.01
C THR A 241 -5.41 -7.29 -9.36
N ALA A 242 -6.72 -7.33 -9.57
CA ALA A 242 -7.65 -6.38 -8.94
C ALA A 242 -7.62 -6.48 -7.40
N THR A 243 -7.51 -7.70 -6.86
CA THR A 243 -7.37 -7.92 -5.41
C THR A 243 -6.01 -7.43 -4.89
N VAL A 244 -4.92 -7.68 -5.62
CA VAL A 244 -3.56 -7.22 -5.24
C VAL A 244 -3.46 -5.69 -5.23
N LEU A 245 -4.08 -5.02 -6.22
CA LEU A 245 -4.21 -3.56 -6.26
C LEU A 245 -5.21 -3.01 -5.23
N ARG A 246 -5.95 -3.91 -4.57
CA ARG A 246 -6.95 -3.62 -3.54
C ARG A 246 -7.97 -2.58 -3.98
N LEU A 247 -8.52 -2.75 -5.19
CA LEU A 247 -9.45 -1.77 -5.78
C LEU A 247 -10.59 -1.44 -4.81
N ARG A 248 -11.35 -2.45 -4.37
CA ARG A 248 -12.44 -2.28 -3.38
C ARG A 248 -11.98 -1.56 -2.11
N ASN A 249 -10.85 -1.95 -1.54
CA ASN A 249 -10.31 -1.31 -0.34
C ASN A 249 -10.02 0.18 -0.55
N ASN A 250 -9.38 0.56 -1.66
CA ASN A 250 -9.02 1.96 -1.91
C ASN A 250 -10.28 2.82 -2.09
N PHE A 251 -11.31 2.30 -2.76
CA PHE A 251 -12.61 2.96 -2.87
C PHE A 251 -13.32 3.06 -1.51
N ASN A 252 -13.30 1.99 -0.72
CA ASN A 252 -13.90 2.00 0.62
C ASN A 252 -13.22 3.04 1.53
N ARG A 253 -11.88 3.08 1.55
CA ARG A 253 -11.11 4.07 2.33
C ARG A 253 -11.42 5.50 1.91
N LEU A 254 -11.55 5.76 0.61
CA LEU A 254 -11.98 7.08 0.11
C LEU A 254 -13.39 7.43 0.60
N ALA A 255 -14.32 6.47 0.54
CA ALA A 255 -15.69 6.70 0.96
C ALA A 255 -15.82 6.94 2.47
N GLU A 256 -15.05 6.23 3.30
CA GLU A 256 -14.97 6.46 4.74
C GLU A 256 -14.45 7.87 5.08
N GLU A 257 -13.38 8.30 4.42
CA GLU A 257 -12.83 9.66 4.60
C GLU A 257 -13.84 10.74 4.18
N LEU A 258 -14.53 10.55 3.05
CA LEU A 258 -15.58 11.47 2.60
C LEU A 258 -16.76 11.52 3.58
N LEU A 259 -17.16 10.39 4.17
CA LEU A 259 -18.17 10.34 5.23
C LEU A 259 -17.72 11.08 6.49
N ALA A 260 -16.46 10.91 6.91
CA ALA A 260 -15.88 11.66 8.03
C ALA A 260 -15.90 13.18 7.80
N GLN A 261 -15.79 13.61 6.53
CA GLN A 261 -15.92 15.00 6.10
C GLN A 261 -17.37 15.44 5.82
N ASN A 262 -18.37 14.63 6.15
CA ASN A 262 -19.80 14.87 5.87
C ASN A 262 -20.16 15.02 4.38
N LYS A 263 -19.30 14.57 3.45
CA LYS A 263 -19.51 14.62 1.99
C LYS A 263 -20.30 13.38 1.51
N LYS A 264 -21.53 13.19 2.01
CA LYS A 264 -22.32 11.96 1.77
C LYS A 264 -22.60 11.67 0.29
N ASP A 265 -22.90 12.69 -0.52
CA ASP A 265 -23.18 12.49 -1.95
C ASP A 265 -21.94 11.99 -2.71
N SER A 266 -20.76 12.52 -2.37
CA SER A 266 -19.48 12.05 -2.90
C SER A 266 -19.16 10.64 -2.39
N ALA A 267 -19.46 10.41 -1.10
CA ALA A 267 -19.68 9.12 -0.44
C ALA A 267 -20.24 8.06 -1.38
N LEU A 268 -21.52 8.28 -1.67
CA LEU A 268 -22.36 7.41 -2.45
C LEU A 268 -21.85 7.23 -3.88
N ALA A 269 -21.38 8.29 -4.52
CA ALA A 269 -20.81 8.21 -5.87
C ALA A 269 -19.59 7.27 -5.94
N VAL A 270 -18.70 7.32 -4.95
CA VAL A 270 -17.50 6.46 -4.87
C VAL A 270 -17.89 4.99 -4.69
N VAL A 271 -18.79 4.71 -3.75
CA VAL A 271 -19.22 3.33 -3.44
C VAL A 271 -20.02 2.73 -4.60
N ASN A 272 -20.89 3.52 -5.24
CA ASN A 272 -21.59 3.09 -6.46
C ASN A 272 -20.63 2.78 -7.60
N LYS A 273 -19.60 3.60 -7.82
CA LYS A 273 -18.63 3.37 -8.90
C LYS A 273 -17.92 2.03 -8.75
N ILE A 274 -17.45 1.68 -7.55
CA ILE A 274 -16.76 0.40 -7.35
C ILE A 274 -17.70 -0.81 -7.41
N TYR A 275 -18.95 -0.63 -6.96
CA TYR A 275 -19.99 -1.64 -7.11
C TYR A 275 -20.26 -1.97 -8.58
N ASP A 276 -20.41 -0.94 -9.42
CA ASP A 276 -20.69 -1.11 -10.85
C ASP A 276 -19.47 -1.62 -11.63
N LEU A 277 -18.25 -1.17 -11.28
CA LEU A 277 -17.01 -1.58 -11.94
C LEU A 277 -16.62 -3.05 -11.67
N MET A 278 -17.01 -3.60 -10.52
CA MET A 278 -16.60 -4.94 -10.09
C MET A 278 -17.82 -5.85 -9.78
N PRO A 279 -18.65 -6.18 -10.80
CA PRO A 279 -19.83 -7.00 -10.59
C PRO A 279 -19.47 -8.44 -10.20
N GLN A 280 -20.30 -9.04 -9.33
CA GLN A 280 -20.04 -10.35 -8.70
C GLN A 280 -19.73 -11.48 -9.67
N ASN A 281 -20.35 -11.48 -10.85
CA ASN A 281 -20.15 -12.53 -11.87
C ASN A 281 -18.78 -12.47 -12.56
N LYS A 282 -18.06 -11.34 -12.47
CA LYS A 282 -16.72 -11.14 -13.03
C LYS A 282 -15.66 -11.05 -11.95
N TYR A 283 -15.99 -10.40 -10.84
CA TYR A 283 -15.13 -10.21 -9.69
C TYR A 283 -15.85 -10.74 -8.45
N PRO A 284 -15.60 -12.01 -8.06
CA PRO A 284 -16.18 -12.58 -6.87
C PRO A 284 -15.95 -11.66 -5.65
N TYR A 285 -16.93 -11.64 -4.75
CA TYR A 285 -16.82 -10.90 -3.51
C TYR A 285 -15.66 -11.43 -2.68
N ASP A 286 -14.94 -10.50 -2.06
CA ASP A 286 -13.75 -10.75 -1.27
C ASP A 286 -13.89 -10.07 0.11
N LEU A 287 -12.83 -10.11 0.91
CA LEU A 287 -12.75 -9.46 2.22
C LEU A 287 -13.15 -7.96 2.17
N PHE A 288 -12.91 -7.26 1.07
CA PHE A 288 -13.20 -5.84 0.96
C PHE A 288 -14.65 -5.56 0.60
N SER A 289 -15.39 -6.55 0.11
CA SER A 289 -16.83 -6.44 -0.13
C SER A 289 -17.62 -6.12 1.14
N PHE A 290 -17.16 -6.59 2.31
CA PHE A 290 -17.78 -6.26 3.60
C PHE A 290 -17.79 -4.75 3.86
N GLY A 291 -16.66 -4.09 3.61
CA GLY A 291 -16.56 -2.63 3.74
C GLY A 291 -17.48 -1.90 2.76
N THR A 292 -17.63 -2.40 1.54
CA THR A 292 -18.56 -1.83 0.54
C THR A 292 -20.02 -1.98 0.98
N ILE A 293 -20.41 -3.14 1.51
CA ILE A 293 -21.75 -3.39 2.07
C ILE A 293 -22.02 -2.46 3.25
N GLU A 294 -21.08 -2.37 4.18
CA GLU A 294 -21.18 -1.51 5.35
C GLU A 294 -21.33 -0.04 4.96
N LEU A 295 -20.58 0.43 3.97
CA LEU A 295 -20.69 1.79 3.45
C LEU A 295 -22.07 2.07 2.85
N PHE A 296 -22.67 1.13 2.12
CA PHE A 296 -24.05 1.31 1.65
C PHE A 296 -25.04 1.45 2.82
N TYR A 297 -24.91 0.66 3.88
CA TYR A 297 -25.76 0.87 5.08
C TYR A 297 -25.51 2.24 5.73
N LYS A 298 -24.24 2.66 5.91
CA LYS A 298 -23.89 4.00 6.47
C LYS A 298 -24.47 5.16 5.64
N LEU A 299 -24.65 4.94 4.34
CA LEU A 299 -25.23 5.90 3.39
C LEU A 299 -26.76 5.81 3.30
N ASN A 300 -27.41 4.93 4.07
CA ASN A 300 -28.85 4.63 4.03
C ASN A 300 -29.33 3.95 2.73
N GLU A 301 -28.44 3.31 1.98
CA GLU A 301 -28.74 2.49 0.81
C GLU A 301 -29.07 1.04 1.22
N THR A 302 -29.99 0.88 2.17
CA THR A 302 -30.28 -0.38 2.85
C THR A 302 -30.71 -1.49 1.89
N GLU A 303 -31.56 -1.19 0.90
CA GLU A 303 -32.00 -2.19 -0.08
C GLU A 303 -30.84 -2.74 -0.92
N LYS A 304 -29.92 -1.86 -1.32
CA LYS A 304 -28.75 -2.22 -2.11
C LYS A 304 -27.75 -3.02 -1.28
N ALA A 305 -27.52 -2.61 -0.03
CA ALA A 305 -26.70 -3.36 0.92
C ALA A 305 -27.29 -4.77 1.19
N ASN A 306 -28.59 -4.86 1.45
CA ASN A 306 -29.31 -6.12 1.64
C ASN A 306 -29.18 -7.03 0.41
N LYS A 307 -29.31 -6.47 -0.80
CA LYS A 307 -29.11 -7.22 -2.04
C LYS A 307 -27.69 -7.78 -2.13
N MET A 308 -26.66 -6.97 -1.84
CA MET A 308 -25.28 -7.45 -1.83
C MET A 308 -25.04 -8.56 -0.81
N VAL A 309 -25.61 -8.44 0.40
CA VAL A 309 -25.54 -9.49 1.43
C VAL A 309 -26.17 -10.79 0.93
N LYS A 310 -27.36 -10.73 0.31
CA LYS A 310 -28.03 -11.92 -0.27
C LYS A 310 -27.19 -12.54 -1.40
N ASP A 311 -26.64 -11.72 -2.28
CA ASP A 311 -25.79 -12.19 -3.38
C ASP A 311 -24.52 -12.87 -2.84
N PHE A 312 -23.92 -12.32 -1.78
CA PHE A 312 -22.73 -12.90 -1.14
C PHE A 312 -23.08 -14.20 -0.42
N LEU A 313 -24.14 -14.21 0.38
CA LEU A 313 -24.65 -15.42 1.04
C LEU A 313 -24.89 -16.56 0.05
N ARG A 314 -25.55 -16.28 -1.07
CA ARG A 314 -25.80 -17.28 -2.12
C ARG A 314 -24.49 -17.85 -2.68
N ALA A 315 -23.54 -16.99 -3.08
CA ALA A 315 -22.26 -17.44 -3.62
C ALA A 315 -21.45 -18.25 -2.59
N THR A 316 -21.45 -17.84 -1.33
CA THR A 316 -20.80 -18.56 -0.24
C THR A 316 -21.45 -19.93 0.00
N ASN A 317 -22.78 -20.02 -0.04
CA ASN A 317 -23.49 -21.29 0.10
C ASN A 317 -23.20 -22.24 -1.08
N GLU A 318 -23.17 -21.73 -2.31
CA GLU A 318 -22.80 -22.49 -3.50
C GLU A 318 -21.37 -23.06 -3.39
N ASN A 319 -20.41 -22.23 -2.96
CA ASN A 319 -19.04 -22.66 -2.71
C ASN A 319 -18.95 -23.75 -1.63
N LEU A 320 -19.59 -23.54 -0.48
CA LEU A 320 -19.58 -24.51 0.61
C LEU A 320 -20.23 -25.83 0.19
N ASN A 321 -21.38 -25.78 -0.47
CA ASN A 321 -22.04 -26.98 -1.00
C ASN A 321 -21.12 -27.74 -1.95
N TYR A 322 -20.41 -27.04 -2.85
CA TYR A 322 -19.42 -27.65 -3.72
C TYR A 322 -18.28 -28.29 -2.92
N PHE A 323 -17.63 -27.57 -2.00
CA PHE A 323 -16.51 -28.08 -1.22
C PHE A 323 -16.88 -29.26 -0.32
N PHE A 324 -18.11 -29.31 0.21
CA PHE A 324 -18.61 -30.45 0.99
C PHE A 324 -19.09 -31.62 0.12
N SER A 325 -19.34 -31.41 -1.18
CA SER A 325 -19.66 -32.48 -2.13
C SER A 325 -18.42 -33.24 -2.65
N LEU A 326 -17.22 -32.67 -2.48
CA LEU A 326 -15.98 -33.27 -2.94
C LEU A 326 -15.65 -34.56 -2.17
N SER A 327 -15.00 -35.49 -2.87
CA SER A 327 -14.58 -36.77 -2.30
C SER A 327 -13.56 -36.59 -1.18
N SER A 328 -13.48 -37.58 -0.29
CA SER A 328 -12.66 -37.52 0.94
C SER A 328 -11.18 -37.22 0.70
N ASN A 329 -10.62 -37.66 -0.44
CA ASN A 329 -9.24 -37.40 -0.84
C ASN A 329 -8.96 -35.92 -1.21
N LEU A 330 -9.98 -35.14 -1.57
CA LEU A 330 -9.85 -33.70 -1.85
C LEU A 330 -10.18 -32.84 -0.63
N ASN A 331 -10.76 -33.42 0.42
CA ASN A 331 -11.24 -32.70 1.58
C ASN A 331 -10.16 -31.83 2.25
N THR A 332 -8.96 -32.39 2.44
CA THR A 332 -7.82 -31.67 3.03
C THR A 332 -7.36 -30.50 2.16
N ALA A 333 -7.47 -30.63 0.83
CA ALA A 333 -7.00 -29.59 -0.10
C ALA A 333 -7.89 -28.33 -0.08
N VAL A 334 -9.18 -28.48 0.24
CA VAL A 334 -10.17 -27.38 0.27
C VAL A 334 -10.56 -26.93 1.67
N ASP A 335 -9.91 -27.48 2.70
CA ASP A 335 -10.24 -27.20 4.10
C ASP A 335 -10.02 -25.71 4.46
N TYR A 336 -9.01 -25.08 3.88
CA TYR A 336 -8.81 -23.63 3.98
C TYR A 336 -10.00 -22.86 3.40
N ASP A 337 -10.47 -23.21 2.20
CA ASP A 337 -11.59 -22.55 1.54
C ASP A 337 -12.90 -22.73 2.32
N LYS A 338 -13.12 -23.91 2.90
CA LYS A 338 -14.25 -24.16 3.82
C LYS A 338 -14.24 -23.20 5.00
N ARG A 339 -13.10 -23.08 5.69
CA ARG A 339 -12.97 -22.17 6.84
C ARG A 339 -13.20 -20.71 6.44
N VAL A 340 -12.62 -20.26 5.32
CA VAL A 340 -12.81 -18.89 4.82
C VAL A 340 -14.28 -18.60 4.52
N ASN A 341 -14.99 -19.54 3.88
CA ASN A 341 -16.41 -19.36 3.57
C ASN A 341 -17.30 -19.44 4.83
N ILE A 342 -16.98 -20.28 5.80
CA ILE A 342 -17.68 -20.32 7.10
C ILE A 342 -17.48 -18.99 7.86
N GLN A 343 -16.25 -18.47 7.89
CA GLN A 343 -15.97 -17.15 8.47
C GLN A 343 -16.72 -16.05 7.70
N THR A 344 -16.83 -16.16 6.38
CA THR A 344 -17.60 -15.21 5.56
C THR A 344 -19.07 -15.17 5.99
N LEU A 345 -19.70 -16.32 6.26
CA LEU A 345 -21.07 -16.35 6.80
C LEU A 345 -21.18 -15.68 8.17
N GLN A 346 -20.20 -15.88 9.06
CA GLN A 346 -20.15 -15.20 10.36
C GLN A 346 -20.09 -13.67 10.22
N GLU A 347 -19.21 -13.16 9.34
CA GLU A 347 -19.07 -11.73 9.09
C GLU A 347 -20.34 -11.12 8.45
N LEU A 348 -20.96 -11.82 7.50
CA LEU A 348 -22.24 -11.39 6.93
C LEU A 348 -23.34 -11.31 8.00
N GLY A 349 -23.41 -12.31 8.88
CA GLY A 349 -24.36 -12.33 10.00
C GLY A 349 -24.14 -11.17 10.96
N GLY A 350 -22.87 -10.87 11.29
CA GLY A 350 -22.49 -9.72 12.12
C GLY A 350 -22.84 -8.37 11.49
N LEU A 351 -22.69 -8.21 10.17
CA LEU A 351 -23.12 -7.02 9.45
C LEU A 351 -24.65 -6.87 9.46
N ALA A 352 -25.38 -7.94 9.17
CA ALA A 352 -26.84 -7.93 9.20
C ALA A 352 -27.35 -7.52 10.60
N ASP A 353 -26.77 -8.07 11.66
CA ASP A 353 -27.11 -7.74 13.04
C ASP A 353 -26.82 -6.28 13.38
N ARG A 354 -25.60 -5.79 13.09
CA ARG A 354 -25.17 -4.40 13.36
C ARG A 354 -26.10 -3.37 12.74
N TYR A 355 -26.64 -3.66 11.56
CA TYR A 355 -27.55 -2.77 10.82
C TYR A 355 -29.02 -3.16 10.93
N GLY A 356 -29.39 -4.02 11.89
CA GLY A 356 -30.79 -4.32 12.24
C GLY A 356 -31.57 -5.14 11.20
N GLN A 357 -30.88 -5.90 10.35
CA GLN A 357 -31.48 -6.72 9.29
C GLN A 357 -31.82 -8.13 9.81
N SER A 358 -32.79 -8.22 10.71
CA SER A 358 -33.08 -9.47 11.45
C SER A 358 -33.45 -10.65 10.56
N GLU A 359 -34.27 -10.44 9.51
CA GLU A 359 -34.65 -11.52 8.58
C GLU A 359 -33.43 -12.09 7.85
N LEU A 360 -32.56 -11.23 7.34
CA LEU A 360 -31.30 -11.62 6.70
C LEU A 360 -30.38 -12.35 7.68
N LYS A 361 -30.26 -11.84 8.90
CA LYS A 361 -29.46 -12.48 9.93
C LYS A 361 -29.93 -13.91 10.19
N THR A 362 -31.24 -14.12 10.34
CA THR A 362 -31.80 -15.47 10.54
C THR A 362 -31.50 -16.38 9.35
N GLU A 363 -31.61 -15.89 8.11
CA GLU A 363 -31.25 -16.65 6.91
C GLU A 363 -29.78 -17.08 6.92
N ILE A 364 -28.87 -16.15 7.25
CA ILE A 364 -27.42 -16.40 7.32
C ILE A 364 -27.08 -17.38 8.46
N ASP A 365 -27.64 -17.18 9.65
CA ASP A 365 -27.40 -18.04 10.82
C ASP A 365 -27.82 -19.49 10.54
N ASN A 366 -28.96 -19.70 9.88
CA ASN A 366 -29.42 -21.03 9.49
C ASN A 366 -28.43 -21.71 8.54
N SER A 367 -27.89 -20.97 7.57
CA SER A 367 -26.85 -21.50 6.66
C SER A 367 -25.56 -21.84 7.42
N LEU A 368 -25.09 -20.91 8.26
CA LEU A 368 -23.90 -21.08 9.07
C LEU A 368 -24.00 -22.32 9.97
N GLN A 369 -25.11 -22.48 10.69
CA GLN A 369 -25.34 -23.65 11.55
C GLN A 369 -25.33 -24.96 10.76
N ASN A 370 -25.94 -24.98 9.57
CA ASN A 370 -25.92 -26.16 8.71
C ASN A 370 -24.49 -26.55 8.31
N PHE A 371 -23.66 -25.59 7.90
CA PHE A 371 -22.28 -25.89 7.47
C PHE A 371 -21.33 -26.17 8.64
N ILE A 372 -21.52 -25.54 9.81
CA ILE A 372 -20.79 -25.92 11.02
C ILE A 372 -21.07 -27.39 11.38
N ARG A 373 -22.32 -27.84 11.27
CA ARG A 373 -22.69 -29.24 11.51
C ARG A 373 -22.08 -30.21 10.50
N LEU A 374 -21.89 -29.78 9.25
CA LEU A 374 -21.22 -30.60 8.22
C LEU A 374 -19.70 -30.62 8.38
N TYR A 375 -19.14 -29.59 9.02
CA TYR A 375 -17.70 -29.46 9.24
C TYR A 375 -17.21 -30.28 10.45
N ASN A 376 -18.03 -30.35 11.49
CA ASN A 376 -17.83 -31.20 12.66
C ASN A 376 -18.23 -32.65 12.38
#